data_AF-A0A956UFK5-F1
#
_entry.id   AF-A0A956UFK5-F1
#
_cell.length_a   1.000
_cell.length_b   1.000
_cell.length_c   1.000
_cell.angle_alpha   90.00
_cell.angle_beta   90.00
_cell.angle_gamma   90.00
#
_symmetry.space_group_name_H-M   'P 1'
#
loop_
_entity.id
_entity.type
_entity.pdbx_description
1 polymer ?
#
loop_
_entity_poly.entity_id
_entity_poly.type
_entity_poly.pdbx_seq_one_letter_code
_entity_poly.pdbx_strand_id
1 'polypeptide(L)' 'MRPPDGERTAMRAMVLRGDALAIEDVERPTPGPGQVLAKVLACGICGSDLHAALYLGEMIAASRASGSSAWDTIDREQA' A
#
# COMPACT_ATOMS: atom_id res chain seq x y z
N MET A 1 -6.40 -22.11 -17.49
CA MET A 1 -5.84 -21.04 -16.63
C MET A 1 -5.15 -20.04 -17.54
N ARG A 2 -5.62 -18.78 -17.60
CA ARG A 2 -5.00 -17.73 -18.42
C ARG A 2 -3.59 -17.45 -17.88
N PRO A 3 -2.53 -17.36 -18.71
CA PRO A 3 -1.21 -17.02 -18.21
C PRO A 3 -1.27 -15.67 -17.49
N PRO A 4 -0.61 -15.53 -16.33
CA PRO A 4 -0.61 -14.26 -15.61
C PRO A 4 0.22 -13.28 -16.43
N ASP A 5 -0.46 -12.39 -17.16
CA ASP A 5 -0.04 -10.99 -17.26
C ASP A 5 1.47 -10.82 -17.46
N GLY A 6 2.00 -11.41 -18.52
CA GLY A 6 3.41 -11.27 -18.88
C GLY A 6 3.80 -9.79 -18.94
N GLU A 7 5.01 -9.50 -18.45
CA GLU A 7 5.79 -8.31 -18.83
C GLU A 7 5.27 -6.92 -18.43
N ARG A 8 4.15 -6.79 -17.72
CA ARG A 8 3.70 -5.47 -17.25
C ARG A 8 4.57 -4.95 -16.11
N THR A 9 5.12 -3.76 -16.30
CA THR A 9 5.87 -2.98 -15.29
C THR A 9 4.95 -2.24 -14.32
N ALA A 10 3.66 -2.13 -14.64
CA ALA A 10 2.64 -1.50 -13.78
C ALA A 10 1.54 -2.49 -13.36
N MET A 11 0.94 -2.23 -12.19
CA MET A 11 -0.20 -2.96 -11.63
C MET A 11 -1.28 -1.98 -11.15
N ARG A 12 -2.54 -2.38 -11.24
CA ARG A 12 -3.65 -1.61 -10.69
C ARG A 12 -3.72 -1.78 -9.17
N ALA A 13 -3.82 -0.69 -8.44
CA ALA A 13 -3.91 -0.67 -6.98
C ALA A 13 -4.97 0.34 -6.50
N MET A 14 -5.52 0.11 -5.31
CA MET A 14 -6.23 1.15 -4.56
C MET A 14 -5.18 1.93 -3.75
N VAL A 15 -5.06 3.23 -4.00
CA VAL A 15 -4.05 4.10 -3.41
C VAL A 15 -4.74 5.15 -2.56
N LEU A 16 -4.24 5.38 -1.35
CA LEU A 16 -4.64 6.48 -0.49
C LEU A 16 -3.73 7.68 -0.77
N ARG A 17 -4.29 8.76 -1.30
CA ARG A 17 -3.64 10.05 -1.57
C ARG A 17 -4.24 11.09 -0.63
N GLY A 18 -3.48 11.53 0.37
CA GLY A 18 -4.03 12.36 1.43
C GLY A 18 -5.15 11.64 2.20
N ASP A 19 -6.39 12.06 1.99
CA ASP A 19 -7.62 11.50 2.56
C ASP A 19 -8.50 10.78 1.51
N ALA A 20 -8.07 10.72 0.25
CA ALA A 20 -8.85 10.16 -0.85
C ALA A 20 -8.30 8.80 -1.30
N LEU A 21 -9.22 7.86 -1.54
CA LEU A 21 -8.91 6.56 -2.14
C LEU A 21 -9.18 6.60 -3.65
N ALA A 22 -8.17 6.25 -4.45
CA ALA A 22 -8.25 6.21 -5.91
C ALA A 22 -7.70 4.91 -6.47
N ILE A 23 -8.25 4.45 -7.60
CA ILE A 23 -7.65 3.35 -8.35
C ILE A 23 -6.61 3.94 -9.30
N GLU A 24 -5.36 3.51 -9.15
CA GLU A 24 -4.22 3.98 -9.93
C GLU A 24 -3.44 2.80 -10.54
N ASP A 25 -2.71 3.06 -11.63
CA ASP A 25 -1.65 2.17 -12.10
C ASP A 25 -0.34 2.57 -11.42
N VAL A 26 0.23 1.65 -10.63
CA VAL A 26 1.47 1.85 -9.86
C VAL A 26 2.56 0.92 -10.36
N GLU A 27 3.83 1.27 -10.14
CA GLU A 27 4.96 0.40 -10.49
C GLU A 27 4.84 -0.94 -9.77
N ARG A 28 5.13 -2.02 -10.49
CA ARG A 28 5.15 -3.36 -9.94
C ARG A 28 6.35 -3.49 -8.98
N PRO A 29 6.13 -3.79 -7.69
CA PRO A 29 7.22 -3.82 -6.73
C PRO A 29 8.16 -5.00 -6.99
N THR A 30 9.45 -4.79 -6.74
CA THR A 30 10.46 -5.85 -6.72
C THR A 30 10.66 -6.33 -5.28
N PRO A 31 10.41 -7.62 -4.96
CA PRO A 31 10.55 -8.12 -3.60
C PRO A 31 12.01 -8.12 -3.14
N GLY A 32 12.26 -7.69 -1.90
CA GLY A 32 13.57 -7.78 -1.25
C GLY A 32 13.86 -9.16 -0.65
N PRO A 33 15.01 -9.35 0.02
CA PRO A 33 15.36 -10.61 0.66
C PRO A 33 14.28 -11.08 1.65
N GLY A 34 13.84 -12.34 1.52
CA GLY A 34 12.82 -12.94 2.38
C GLY A 34 11.37 -12.52 2.07
N GLN A 35 11.14 -11.66 1.07
CA GLN A 35 9.81 -11.25 0.62
C GLN A 35 9.37 -12.03 -0.62
N VAL A 36 8.06 -12.07 -0.87
CA VAL A 36 7.47 -12.68 -2.07
C VAL A 36 6.54 -11.69 -2.76
N LEU A 37 6.47 -11.76 -4.09
CA LEU A 37 5.48 -11.02 -4.86
C LEU A 37 4.32 -11.95 -5.23
N ALA A 38 3.15 -11.72 -4.63
CA ALA A 38 1.94 -12.50 -4.87
C ALA A 38 1.03 -11.83 -5.90
N LYS A 39 0.42 -12.63 -6.79
CA LYS A 39 -0.69 -12.17 -7.63
C LYS A 39 -1.98 -12.21 -6.83
N VAL A 40 -2.49 -11.04 -6.46
CA VAL A 40 -3.78 -10.92 -5.75
C VAL A 40 -4.93 -11.30 -6.70
N LEU A 41 -5.70 -12.33 -6.32
CA LEU A 41 -6.91 -12.74 -7.06
C LEU A 41 -8.18 -12.09 -6.52
N ALA A 42 -8.21 -11.84 -5.21
CA ALA A 42 -9.25 -11.14 -4.48
C ALA A 42 -8.65 -10.55 -3.18
N CYS A 43 -9.22 -9.45 -2.70
CA CYS A 43 -8.85 -8.81 -1.44
C CYS A 43 -10.13 -8.41 -0.70
N GLY A 44 -10.23 -8.76 0.58
CA GLY A 44 -11.31 -8.30 1.45
C GLY A 44 -10.93 -7.00 2.15
N ILE A 45 -11.92 -6.20 2.54
CA ILE A 45 -11.72 -4.99 3.33
C ILE A 45 -12.06 -5.28 4.80
N CYS A 46 -11.10 -5.01 5.69
CA CYS A 46 -11.22 -5.15 7.13
C CYS A 46 -11.43 -3.78 7.79
N GLY A 47 -11.88 -3.77 9.05
CA GLY A 47 -11.96 -2.54 9.86
C GLY A 47 -10.62 -1.83 10.03
N SER A 48 -9.50 -2.59 10.03
CA SER A 48 -8.14 -2.01 10.09
C SER A 48 -7.80 -1.18 8.86
N ASP A 49 -8.31 -1.54 7.68
CA ASP A 49 -8.04 -0.81 6.45
C ASP A 49 -8.76 0.55 6.48
N LEU A 50 -10.00 0.57 6.98
CA LEU A 50 -10.76 1.80 7.19
C LEU A 50 -10.14 2.68 8.27
N HIS A 51 -9.67 2.08 9.37
CA HIS A 51 -8.96 2.81 10.41
C HIS A 51 -7.69 3.47 9.87
N ALA A 52 -6.93 2.75 9.01
CA ALA A 52 -5.78 3.34 8.33
C ALA A 52 -6.22 4.47 7.38
N ALA A 53 -7.24 4.27 6.53
CA ALA A 53 -7.70 5.31 5.60
C ALA A 53 -8.13 6.62 6.30
N LEU A 54 -8.75 6.51 7.47
CA LEU A 54 -9.27 7.67 8.22
C LEU A 54 -8.24 8.31 9.17
N TYR A 55 -7.32 7.51 9.73
CA TYR A 55 -6.45 7.93 10.85
C TYR A 55 -4.96 7.67 10.61
N LEU A 56 -4.52 7.60 9.35
CA LEU A 56 -3.12 7.29 9.02
C LEU A 56 -2.14 8.28 9.66
N GLY A 57 -2.50 9.57 9.70
CA GLY A 57 -1.65 10.61 10.28
C GLY A 57 -1.37 10.37 11.76
N GLU A 58 -2.39 10.03 12.52
CA GLU A 58 -2.33 9.71 13.95
C GLU A 58 -1.55 8.41 14.18
N MET A 59 -1.75 7.39 13.35
CA MET A 59 -0.98 6.15 13.44
C MET A 59 0.52 6.38 13.19
N ILE A 60 0.88 7.21 12.20
CA ILE A 60 2.27 7.58 11.93
C ILE A 60 2.84 8.36 13.11
N ALA A 61 2.11 9.35 13.63
CA ALA A 61 2.55 10.13 14.79
C ALA A 61 2.77 9.26 16.04
N ALA A 62 1.85 8.34 16.32
CA ALA A 62 1.96 7.42 17.45
C ALA A 62 3.15 6.46 17.29
N SER A 63 3.39 5.96 16.07
CA SER A 63 4.54 5.10 15.78
C SER A 63 5.87 5.83 15.97
N ARG A 64 5.95 7.10 15.56
CA ARG A 64 7.13 7.93 15.79
C ARG A 64 7.35 8.22 17.27
N ALA A 65 6.28 8.49 18.02
CA ALA A 65 6.35 8.72 19.45
C ALA A 65 6.85 7.50 20.25
N SER A 66 6.65 6.28 19.72
CA SER A 66 7.21 5.04 20.29
C SER A 66 8.62 4.71 19.80
N GLY A 67 9.24 5.58 18.99
CA GLY A 67 10.58 5.39 18.44
C GLY A 67 10.66 4.49 17.21
N SER A 68 9.53 4.14 16.59
CA SER A 68 9.48 3.32 15.38
C SER A 68 9.62 4.18 14.12
N SER A 69 10.50 3.76 13.21
CA SER A 69 10.66 4.31 11.85
C SER A 69 9.95 3.48 10.78
N ALA A 70 9.16 2.49 11.18
CA ALA A 70 8.55 1.52 10.25
C ALA A 70 7.63 2.15 9.18
N TRP A 71 7.20 3.39 9.39
CA TRP A 71 6.25 4.10 8.52
C TRP A 71 6.85 5.34 7.85
N ASP A 72 8.16 5.56 7.97
CA ASP A 72 8.80 6.77 7.42
C ASP A 72 8.88 6.75 5.88
N THR A 73 8.61 5.62 5.25
CA THR A 73 8.49 5.49 3.79
C THR A 73 7.13 5.93 3.24
N ILE A 74 6.16 6.25 4.10
CA ILE A 74 4.86 6.77 3.67
C ILE A 74 4.98 8.26 3.42
N ASP A 75 5.00 8.63 2.13
CA ASP A 75 4.99 10.02 1.69
C ASP A 75 3.55 10.54 1.59
N ARG A 76 3.18 11.49 2.45
CA ARG A 76 1.86 12.15 2.40
C ARG A 76 1.79 13.27 1.36
N GLU A 77 2.92 13.71 0.81
CA GLU A 77 3.04 14.82 -0.15
C GLU A 77 2.98 14.34 -1.61
N GLN A 78 3.14 13.04 -1.87
CA GLN A 78 2.80 12.42 -3.15
C GLN A 78 1.28 12.25 -3.33
N ALA A 79 0.49 13.28 -3.01
CA ALA A 79 -0.94 13.37 -3.27
C ALA A 79 -1.22 14.11 -4.58
#